data_AF-A0A5E4PQS5-F1
#
_entry.id   AF-A0A5E4PQS5-F1
#
_cell.length_a   1.000
_cell.length_b   1.000
_cell.length_c   1.000
_cell.angle_alpha   90.00
_cell.angle_beta   90.00
_cell.angle_gamma   90.00
#
_symmetry.space_group_name_H-M   'P 1'
#
loop_
_entity.id
_entity.type
_entity.pdbx_description
1 polymer ?
#
loop_
_entity_poly.entity_id
_entity_poly.type
_entity_poly.pdbx_seq_one_letter_code
_entity_poly.pdbx_strand_id
1 'polypeptide(L)'
;SHRASHAHVLRDFLANAADKLRRLRHETKHARDSFASCVEYFGEAPRSCDANTFFSLLVRFTRAFKQADAENEQRRRLEQAALQADNVDPKKTKLVQKKQQEAVINELKTKSQGVGEKKLLHQHEVYNGALEDILHGLRSEPYRRADAVRRSHRRRINSHRLSKGLEELDV
;
A
#
# COMPACT_ATOMS: atom_id res chain seq x y z
N SER A 1 -63.61 24.49 1.14
CA SER A 1 -62.34 24.72 0.43
C SER A 1 -61.32 23.60 0.67
N HIS A 2 -60.89 23.32 1.91
CA HIS A 2 -59.89 22.28 2.22
C HIS A 2 -60.20 20.84 1.70
N ARG A 3 -61.44 20.36 1.81
CA ARG A 3 -61.84 19.01 1.35
C ARG A 3 -61.63 18.78 -0.15
N ALA A 4 -61.81 19.81 -0.98
CA ALA A 4 -61.63 19.72 -2.42
C ALA A 4 -60.15 19.66 -2.83
N SER A 5 -59.28 20.38 -2.10
CA SER A 5 -57.84 20.37 -2.30
C SER A 5 -57.23 18.99 -2.00
N HIS A 6 -57.66 18.31 -0.93
CA HIS A 6 -57.21 16.95 -0.63
C HIS A 6 -57.62 15.93 -1.71
N ALA A 7 -58.82 16.06 -2.27
CA ALA A 7 -59.29 15.19 -3.35
C ALA A 7 -58.48 15.39 -4.65
N HIS A 8 -58.06 16.62 -4.95
CA HIS A 8 -57.20 16.92 -6.10
C HIS A 8 -55.81 16.26 -5.95
N VAL A 9 -55.18 16.39 -4.79
CA VAL A 9 -53.85 15.81 -4.51
C VAL A 9 -53.88 14.28 -4.65
N LEU A 10 -54.93 13.63 -4.15
CA LEU A 10 -55.09 12.17 -4.28
C LEU A 10 -55.32 11.74 -5.74
N ARG A 11 -56.08 12.52 -6.51
CA ARG A 11 -56.29 12.24 -7.94
C ARG A 11 -55.00 12.35 -8.74
N ASP A 12 -54.19 13.38 -8.50
CA ASP A 12 -52.90 13.54 -9.18
C ASP A 12 -51.93 12.43 -8.77
N PHE A 13 -51.92 12.06 -7.49
CA PHE A 13 -51.15 10.92 -7.00
C PHE A 13 -51.56 9.64 -7.72
N LEU A 14 -52.86 9.35 -7.80
CA LEU A 14 -53.37 8.15 -8.48
C LEU A 14 -53.03 8.16 -9.96
N ALA A 15 -53.15 9.29 -10.65
CA ALA A 15 -52.79 9.41 -12.06
C ALA A 15 -51.29 9.09 -12.28
N ASN A 16 -50.41 9.70 -11.49
CA ASN A 16 -48.97 9.48 -11.58
C ASN A 16 -48.56 8.05 -11.16
N ALA A 17 -49.14 7.54 -10.07
CA ALA A 17 -48.85 6.20 -9.56
C ALA A 17 -49.35 5.10 -10.50
N ALA A 18 -50.51 5.29 -11.14
CA ALA A 18 -51.07 4.32 -12.08
C ALA A 18 -50.15 4.13 -13.29
N ASP A 19 -49.61 5.21 -13.85
CA ASP A 19 -48.67 5.14 -14.97
C ASP A 19 -47.37 4.43 -14.58
N LYS A 20 -46.79 4.78 -13.44
CA LYS A 20 -45.59 4.11 -12.91
C LYS A 20 -45.83 2.62 -12.66
N LEU A 21 -46.96 2.27 -12.04
CA LEU A 21 -47.34 0.88 -11.78
C LEU A 21 -47.54 0.09 -13.08
N ARG A 22 -48.15 0.71 -14.10
CA ARG A 22 -48.33 0.09 -15.42
C ARG A 22 -46.97 -0.24 -16.06
N ARG A 23 -46.03 0.72 -16.04
CA ARG A 23 -44.66 0.52 -16.54
C ARG A 23 -43.93 -0.58 -15.78
N LEU A 24 -43.94 -0.53 -14.45
CA LEU A 24 -43.28 -1.53 -13.61
C LEU A 24 -43.81 -2.96 -13.87
N ARG A 25 -45.13 -3.11 -14.06
CA ARG A 25 -45.73 -4.40 -14.43
C ARG A 25 -45.26 -4.89 -15.78
N HIS A 26 -45.17 -3.99 -16.77
CA HIS A 26 -44.66 -4.32 -18.10
C HIS A 26 -43.19 -4.74 -18.04
N GLU A 27 -42.34 -3.97 -17.39
CA GLU A 27 -40.91 -4.27 -17.21
C GLU A 27 -40.70 -5.57 -16.44
N THR A 28 -41.49 -5.83 -15.39
CA THR A 28 -41.43 -7.08 -14.63
C THR A 28 -41.79 -8.28 -15.50
N LYS A 29 -42.84 -8.17 -16.33
CA LYS A 29 -43.21 -9.24 -17.26
C LYS A 29 -42.09 -9.48 -18.28
N HIS A 30 -41.60 -8.40 -18.90
CA HIS A 30 -40.52 -8.48 -19.88
C HIS A 30 -39.26 -9.13 -19.29
N ALA A 31 -38.83 -8.71 -18.09
CA ALA A 31 -37.68 -9.29 -17.41
C ALA A 31 -37.85 -10.78 -17.11
N ARG A 32 -39.06 -11.22 -16.72
CA ARG A 32 -39.37 -12.64 -16.50
C ARG A 32 -39.32 -13.44 -17.79
N ASP A 33 -39.90 -12.93 -18.86
CA ASP A 33 -39.91 -13.59 -20.17
C ASP A 33 -38.48 -13.70 -20.73
N SER A 34 -37.70 -12.62 -20.66
CA SER A 34 -36.28 -12.63 -21.08
C SER A 34 -35.42 -13.59 -20.24
N PHE A 35 -35.63 -13.64 -18.93
CA PHE A 35 -34.94 -14.59 -18.07
C PHE A 35 -35.28 -16.03 -18.45
N ALA A 36 -36.56 -16.35 -18.66
CA ALA A 36 -36.98 -17.68 -19.08
C ALA A 36 -36.33 -18.11 -20.39
N SER A 37 -36.32 -17.25 -21.41
CA SER A 37 -35.63 -17.54 -22.68
C SER A 37 -34.12 -17.73 -22.51
N CYS A 38 -33.49 -16.98 -21.60
CA CYS A 38 -32.07 -17.14 -21.29
C CYS A 38 -31.80 -18.51 -20.65
N VAL A 39 -32.59 -18.90 -19.64
CA VAL A 39 -32.45 -20.19 -18.97
C VAL A 39 -32.67 -21.35 -19.94
N GLU A 40 -33.70 -21.27 -20.80
CA GLU A 40 -33.95 -22.26 -21.86
C GLU A 40 -32.80 -22.37 -22.87
N TYR A 41 -32.20 -21.23 -23.25
CA TYR A 41 -31.06 -21.22 -24.15
C TYR A 41 -29.86 -21.99 -23.58
N PHE A 42 -29.65 -21.96 -22.27
CA PHE A 42 -28.61 -22.74 -21.58
C PHE A 42 -29.04 -24.19 -21.26
N GLY A 43 -30.22 -24.62 -21.70
CA GLY A 43 -30.72 -25.99 -21.52
C GLY A 43 -31.34 -26.27 -20.15
N GLU A 44 -31.57 -25.23 -19.36
CA GLU A 44 -32.18 -25.33 -18.03
C GLU A 44 -33.69 -25.09 -18.10
N ALA A 45 -34.44 -25.57 -17.12
CA ALA A 45 -35.88 -25.34 -17.06
C ALA A 45 -36.21 -24.05 -16.25
N PRO A 46 -36.88 -23.04 -16.84
CA PRO A 46 -37.17 -21.76 -16.17
C PRO A 46 -37.99 -21.88 -14.88
N ARG A 47 -38.76 -22.97 -14.73
CA ARG A 47 -39.60 -23.20 -13.54
C ARG A 47 -38.80 -23.76 -12.36
N SER A 48 -37.67 -24.40 -12.59
CA SER A 48 -36.83 -24.99 -11.53
C SER A 48 -35.55 -24.19 -11.27
N CYS A 49 -35.19 -23.26 -12.15
CA CYS A 49 -34.00 -22.44 -12.03
C CYS A 49 -34.36 -21.02 -11.57
N ASP A 50 -33.96 -20.66 -10.35
CA ASP A 50 -34.13 -19.30 -9.86
C ASP A 50 -33.00 -18.38 -10.37
N ALA A 51 -33.32 -17.09 -10.53
CA ALA A 51 -32.38 -16.12 -11.07
C ALA A 51 -31.11 -15.96 -10.23
N ASN A 52 -31.20 -16.06 -8.90
CA ASN A 52 -30.04 -15.90 -8.03
C ASN A 52 -29.06 -17.05 -8.21
N THR A 53 -29.54 -18.29 -8.24
CA THR A 53 -28.73 -19.48 -8.53
C THR A 53 -28.13 -19.39 -9.93
N PHE A 54 -28.92 -19.06 -10.96
CA PHE A 54 -28.44 -18.93 -12.34
C PHE A 54 -27.31 -17.88 -12.48
N PHE A 55 -27.54 -16.64 -12.02
CA PHE A 55 -26.56 -15.58 -12.17
C PHE A 55 -25.35 -15.74 -11.25
N SER A 56 -25.52 -16.32 -10.05
CA SER A 56 -24.38 -16.61 -9.16
C SER A 56 -23.37 -17.56 -9.81
N LEU A 57 -23.83 -18.52 -10.62
CA LEU A 57 -22.97 -19.40 -11.39
C LEU A 57 -22.11 -18.62 -12.39
N LEU A 58 -22.74 -17.73 -13.17
CA LEU A 58 -22.03 -16.88 -14.13
C LEU A 58 -21.01 -15.96 -13.45
N VAL A 59 -21.38 -15.34 -12.33
CA VAL A 59 -20.47 -14.49 -11.55
C VAL A 59 -19.26 -15.28 -11.05
N ARG A 60 -19.47 -16.48 -10.50
CA ARG A 60 -18.39 -17.35 -10.05
C ARG A 60 -17.49 -17.78 -11.21
N PHE A 61 -18.09 -18.14 -12.35
CA PHE A 61 -17.36 -18.48 -13.56
C PHE A 61 -16.49 -17.31 -14.04
N THR A 62 -17.03 -16.10 -14.18
CA THR A 62 -16.26 -14.93 -14.64
C THR A 62 -15.08 -14.62 -13.73
N ARG A 63 -15.24 -14.77 -12.41
CA ARG A 63 -14.14 -14.58 -11.45
C ARG A 63 -13.06 -15.64 -11.63
N ALA A 64 -13.44 -16.92 -11.65
CA ALA A 64 -12.53 -18.03 -11.83
C ALA A 64 -11.78 -17.95 -13.17
N PHE A 65 -12.48 -17.55 -14.25
CA PHE A 65 -11.87 -17.37 -15.57
C PHE A 65 -10.79 -16.30 -15.56
N LYS A 66 -11.08 -15.11 -14.99
CA LYS A 66 -10.09 -14.02 -14.88
C LYS A 66 -8.88 -14.43 -14.05
N GLN A 67 -9.10 -15.17 -12.97
CA GLN A 67 -8.01 -15.70 -12.14
C GLN A 67 -7.15 -16.70 -12.93
N ALA A 68 -7.77 -17.66 -13.60
CA ALA A 68 -7.06 -18.64 -14.41
C ALA A 68 -6.26 -17.99 -15.54
N ASP A 69 -6.80 -16.93 -16.17
CA ASP A 69 -6.10 -16.20 -17.22
C ASP A 69 -4.83 -15.50 -16.69
N ALA A 70 -4.91 -14.85 -15.53
CA ALA A 70 -3.77 -14.24 -14.87
C ALA A 70 -2.70 -15.28 -14.45
N GLU A 71 -3.14 -16.41 -13.88
CA GLU A 71 -2.26 -17.52 -13.50
C GLU A 71 -1.56 -18.13 -14.74
N ASN A 72 -2.29 -18.27 -15.86
CA ASN A 72 -1.72 -18.75 -17.12
C ASN A 72 -0.68 -17.78 -17.67
N GLU A 73 -0.95 -16.47 -17.63
CA GLU A 73 0.02 -15.47 -18.07
C GLU A 73 1.28 -15.47 -17.19
N GLN A 74 1.12 -15.57 -15.87
CA GLN A 74 2.24 -15.69 -14.94
C GLN A 74 3.06 -16.96 -15.22
N ARG A 75 2.39 -18.10 -15.44
CA ARG A 75 3.06 -19.36 -15.78
C ARG A 75 3.88 -19.23 -17.06
N ARG A 76 3.31 -18.66 -18.13
CA ARG A 76 4.04 -18.42 -19.39
C ARG A 76 5.27 -17.52 -19.18
N ARG A 77 5.16 -16.45 -18.37
CA ARG A 77 6.30 -15.55 -18.08
C ARG A 77 7.42 -16.29 -17.33
N LEU A 78 7.07 -17.12 -16.35
CA LEU A 78 8.03 -17.91 -15.60
C LEU A 78 8.71 -18.97 -16.49
N GLU A 79 7.96 -19.66 -17.34
CA GLU A 79 8.49 -20.62 -18.31
C GLU A 79 9.44 -19.95 -19.30
N GLN A 80 9.09 -18.76 -19.83
CA GLN A 80 9.97 -17.99 -20.71
C GLN A 80 11.24 -17.52 -20.00
N ALA A 81 11.14 -17.06 -18.74
CA ALA A 81 12.29 -16.67 -17.95
C ALA A 81 13.22 -17.86 -17.66
N ALA A 82 12.66 -19.04 -17.36
CA ALA A 82 13.42 -20.27 -17.15
C ALA A 82 14.15 -20.73 -18.42
N LEU A 83 13.48 -20.72 -19.58
CA LEU A 83 14.10 -21.04 -20.87
C LEU A 83 15.24 -20.06 -21.23
N GLN A 84 15.06 -18.77 -20.93
CA GLN A 84 16.14 -17.80 -21.11
C GLN A 84 17.30 -18.05 -20.16
N ALA A 85 17.02 -18.43 -18.90
CA ALA A 85 18.04 -18.78 -17.91
C ALA A 85 18.86 -20.02 -18.32
N ASP A 86 18.21 -21.06 -18.85
CA ASP A 86 18.89 -22.27 -19.36
C ASP A 86 19.72 -22.00 -20.62
N ASN A 87 19.35 -20.99 -21.41
CA ASN A 87 20.15 -20.52 -22.55
C ASN A 87 21.27 -19.55 -22.17
N VAL A 88 21.39 -19.14 -20.89
CA VAL A 88 22.54 -18.37 -20.43
C VAL A 88 23.71 -19.32 -20.23
N ASP A 89 24.67 -19.21 -21.15
CA ASP A 89 25.95 -19.92 -21.09
C ASP A 89 26.54 -19.80 -19.66
N PRO A 90 26.78 -20.92 -18.93
CA PRO A 90 27.25 -20.88 -17.54
C PRO A 90 28.56 -20.10 -17.39
N LYS A 91 29.34 -19.93 -18.47
CA LYS A 91 30.51 -19.06 -18.51
C LYS A 91 30.17 -17.57 -18.38
N LYS A 92 29.07 -17.12 -18.99
CA LYS A 92 28.57 -15.73 -18.87
C LYS A 92 28.01 -15.44 -17.48
N THR A 93 27.29 -16.40 -16.88
CA THR A 93 26.77 -16.26 -15.50
C THR A 93 27.90 -16.15 -14.48
N LYS A 94 28.96 -16.97 -14.61
CA LYS A 94 30.18 -16.86 -13.79
C LYS A 94 30.91 -15.53 -13.99
N LEU A 95 30.94 -15.00 -15.22
CA LEU A 95 31.57 -13.72 -15.51
C LEU A 95 30.81 -12.55 -14.85
N VAL A 96 29.48 -12.59 -14.86
CA VAL A 96 28.63 -11.58 -14.21
C VAL A 96 28.79 -11.64 -12.68
N GLN A 97 28.78 -12.84 -12.09
CA GLN A 97 29.04 -13.02 -10.65
C GLN A 97 30.44 -12.54 -10.24
N LYS A 98 31.47 -12.85 -11.05
CA LYS A 98 32.84 -12.37 -10.81
C LYS A 98 32.92 -10.84 -10.84
N LYS A 99 32.29 -10.18 -11.83
CA LYS A 99 32.22 -8.71 -11.90
C LYS A 99 31.51 -8.10 -10.70
N GLN A 100 30.42 -8.73 -10.24
CA GLN A 100 29.67 -8.25 -9.08
C GLN A 100 30.51 -8.38 -7.79
N GLN A 101 31.27 -9.48 -7.65
CA GLN A 101 32.19 -9.67 -6.55
C GLN A 101 33.37 -8.68 -6.58
N GLU A 102 33.96 -8.41 -7.75
CA GLU A 102 35.00 -7.39 -7.92
C GLU A 102 34.50 -5.97 -7.58
N ALA A 103 33.25 -5.63 -7.95
CA ALA A 103 32.65 -4.33 -7.61
C ALA A 103 32.51 -4.15 -6.08
N VAL A 104 32.01 -5.17 -5.37
CA VAL A 104 31.89 -5.15 -3.90
C VAL A 104 33.25 -5.02 -3.22
N ILE A 105 34.27 -5.73 -3.74
CA ILE A 105 35.65 -5.64 -3.24
C ILE A 105 36.21 -4.22 -3.43
N ASN A 106 35.99 -3.59 -4.57
CA ASN A 106 36.44 -2.22 -4.83
C ASN A 106 35.74 -1.19 -3.94
N GLU A 107 34.44 -1.33 -3.71
CA GLU A 107 33.71 -0.49 -2.75
C GLU A 107 34.23 -0.66 -1.32
N LEU A 108 34.53 -1.90 -0.89
CA LEU A 108 35.12 -2.15 0.42
C LEU A 108 36.52 -1.55 0.56
N LYS A 109 37.36 -1.66 -0.47
CA LYS A 109 38.72 -1.08 -0.48
C LYS A 109 38.69 0.44 -0.41
N THR A 110 37.87 1.09 -1.23
CA THR A 110 37.71 2.55 -1.21
C THR A 110 37.16 3.05 0.13
N LYS A 111 36.21 2.33 0.72
CA LYS A 111 35.64 2.66 2.02
C LYS A 111 36.61 2.44 3.18
N SER A 112 37.45 1.39 3.13
CA SER A 112 38.54 1.18 4.09
C SER A 112 39.62 2.25 4.01
N GLN A 113 40.02 2.66 2.80
CA GLN A 113 41.00 3.74 2.63
C GLN A 113 40.49 5.08 3.15
N GLY A 114 39.19 5.39 2.97
CA GLY A 114 38.57 6.59 3.55
C GLY A 114 38.44 6.57 5.09
N VAL A 115 38.63 5.43 5.75
CA VAL A 115 38.60 5.30 7.22
C VAL A 115 40.01 5.43 7.83
N GLY A 116 41.06 5.03 7.10
CA GLY A 116 42.46 5.12 7.56
C GLY A 116 42.94 6.56 7.81
N GLU A 117 42.42 7.54 7.08
CA GLU A 117 42.87 8.94 7.18
C GLU A 117 42.18 9.74 8.30
N LYS A 118 41.13 9.23 8.94
CA LYS A 118 40.24 10.08 9.79
C LYS A 118 40.38 9.92 11.31
N LYS A 119 41.37 9.21 11.87
CA LYS A 119 41.37 8.95 13.33
C LYS A 119 42.73 8.89 14.04
N LEU A 120 43.75 9.58 13.55
CA LEU A 120 44.96 9.81 14.35
C LEU A 120 45.25 11.31 14.31
N LEU A 121 44.91 12.04 15.39
CA LEU A 121 45.37 13.42 15.56
C LEU A 121 46.90 13.43 15.46
N HIS A 122 47.44 14.41 14.75
CA HIS A 122 48.88 14.49 14.51
C HIS A 122 49.58 14.83 15.82
N GLN A 123 50.72 14.17 16.11
CA GLN A 123 51.42 14.24 17.40
C GLN A 123 51.85 15.68 17.81
N HIS A 124 51.82 16.64 16.89
CA HIS A 124 52.06 18.07 17.11
C HIS A 124 50.89 18.82 17.78
N GLU A 125 49.70 18.23 17.85
CA GLU A 125 48.51 18.88 18.45
C GLU A 125 48.41 18.67 19.98
N VAL A 126 49.40 18.03 20.60
CA VAL A 126 49.45 17.78 22.05
C VAL A 126 50.65 18.50 22.65
N TYR A 127 50.43 19.68 23.26
CA TYR A 127 51.47 20.41 23.99
C TYR A 127 51.63 19.92 25.44
N ASN A 128 52.81 20.11 26.03
CA ASN A 128 53.09 19.80 27.43
C ASN A 128 52.24 20.70 28.33
N GLY A 129 51.25 20.15 29.03
CA GLY A 129 50.23 20.90 29.77
C GLY A 129 48.79 20.52 29.41
N ALA A 130 48.58 19.95 28.21
CA ALA A 130 47.24 19.61 27.74
C ALA A 130 46.53 18.58 28.64
N LEU A 131 47.27 17.69 29.28
CA LEU A 131 46.71 16.71 30.22
C LEU A 131 46.27 17.38 31.52
N GLU A 132 47.08 18.30 32.04
CA GLU A 132 46.83 19.08 33.25
C GLU A 132 45.58 19.97 33.09
N ASP A 133 45.40 20.59 31.92
CA ASP A 133 44.24 21.42 31.60
C ASP A 133 42.96 20.61 31.51
N ILE A 134 43.01 19.42 30.89
CA ILE A 134 41.88 18.48 30.86
C ILE A 134 41.53 18.05 32.29
N LEU A 135 42.52 17.69 33.11
CA LEU A 135 42.30 17.29 34.50
C LEU A 135 41.70 18.42 35.34
N HIS A 136 42.16 19.66 35.19
CA HIS A 136 41.57 20.81 35.87
C HIS A 136 40.13 21.06 35.42
N GLY A 137 39.88 21.04 34.10
CA GLY A 137 38.55 21.22 33.53
C GLY A 137 37.56 20.15 34.02
N LEU A 138 38.00 18.90 34.12
CA LEU A 138 37.19 17.79 34.63
C LEU A 138 36.92 17.87 36.14
N ARG A 139 37.79 18.56 36.87
CA ARG A 139 37.61 18.81 38.31
C ARG A 139 36.54 19.87 38.56
N SER A 140 36.48 20.91 37.71
CA SER A 140 35.45 21.94 37.77
C SER A 140 34.12 21.50 37.15
N GLU A 141 34.16 20.73 36.07
CA GLU A 141 32.98 20.25 35.35
C GLU A 141 33.09 18.75 35.02
N PRO A 142 32.21 17.90 35.57
CA PRO A 142 32.24 16.47 35.27
C PRO A 142 32.10 16.22 33.76
N TYR A 143 32.94 15.34 33.21
CA TYR A 143 32.91 15.02 31.79
C TYR A 143 31.50 14.62 31.34
N ARG A 144 30.95 15.38 30.38
CA ARG A 144 29.73 15.01 29.68
C ARG A 144 30.04 14.87 28.21
N ARG A 145 29.71 13.70 27.65
CA ARG A 145 29.79 13.50 26.20
C ARG A 145 28.94 14.58 25.50
N ALA A 146 29.43 15.12 24.38
CA ALA A 146 28.75 16.20 23.66
C ALA A 146 27.29 15.84 23.28
N ASP A 147 27.00 14.55 23.08
CA ASP A 147 25.64 14.08 22.82
C ASP A 147 24.74 14.11 24.06
N ALA A 148 25.27 13.99 25.28
CA ALA A 148 24.52 14.15 26.53
C ALA A 148 24.00 15.58 26.70
N VAL A 149 24.79 16.60 26.34
CA VAL A 149 24.35 18.01 26.34
C VAL A 149 23.27 18.24 25.29
N ARG A 150 23.44 17.69 24.08
CA ARG A 150 22.43 17.78 23.00
C ARG A 150 21.13 17.03 23.34
N ARG A 151 21.20 15.88 24.02
CA ARG A 151 20.01 15.15 24.51
C ARG A 151 19.28 15.93 25.60
N SER A 152 20.02 16.57 26.53
CA SER A 152 19.44 17.45 27.55
C SER A 152 18.71 18.63 26.92
N HIS A 153 19.34 19.31 25.96
CA HIS A 153 18.73 20.43 25.25
C HIS A 153 17.50 19.99 24.43
N ARG A 154 17.55 18.82 23.77
CA ARG A 154 16.41 18.25 23.05
C ARG A 154 15.26 17.92 24.01
N ARG A 155 15.52 17.34 25.19
CA ARG A 155 14.49 17.09 26.21
C ARG A 155 13.86 18.38 26.72
N ARG A 156 14.65 19.43 26.99
CA ARG A 156 14.10 20.75 27.39
C ARG A 156 13.20 21.35 26.31
N ILE A 157 13.62 21.33 25.04
CA ILE A 157 12.80 21.82 23.92
C ILE A 157 11.50 21.01 23.80
N ASN A 158 11.57 19.68 23.92
CA ASN A 158 10.40 18.83 23.77
C ASN A 158 9.42 19.00 24.94
N SER A 159 9.92 19.18 26.16
CA SER A 159 9.08 19.47 27.34
C SER A 159 8.37 20.81 27.21
N HIS A 160 9.02 21.87 26.72
CA HIS A 160 8.38 23.17 26.46
C HIS A 160 7.35 23.13 25.33
N ARG A 161 7.52 22.26 24.34
CA ARG A 161 6.53 22.06 23.27
C ARG A 161 5.29 21.30 23.75
N LEU A 162 5.47 20.29 24.60
CA LEU A 162 4.36 19.52 25.16
C LEU A 162 3.52 20.33 26.15
N SER A 163 4.14 21.23 26.93
CA SER A 163 3.39 22.11 27.84
C SER A 163 2.53 23.14 27.10
N LYS A 164 2.98 23.63 25.93
CA LYS A 164 2.19 24.57 25.10
C LYS A 164 1.01 23.93 24.40
N GLY A 165 1.12 22.67 23.98
CA GLY A 165 0.04 21.96 23.28
C GLY A 165 -1.12 21.52 24.20
N LEU A 166 -0.90 21.49 25.52
CA LEU A 166 -1.94 21.13 26.49
C LEU A 166 -2.84 22.32 26.85
N GLU A 167 -2.34 23.56 26.78
CA GLU A 167 -3.15 24.77 27.02
C GLU A 167 -4.08 25.13 25.86
N GLU A 168 -3.86 24.59 24.65
CA GLU A 168 -4.68 24.85 23.45
C GLU A 168 -5.87 23.88 23.27
N LEU A 169 -6.04 22.90 24.17
CA LEU A 169 -7.13 21.91 24.12
C LEU A 169 -8.23 22.16 25.17
N ASP A 170 -8.07 23.18 26.02
CA ASP A 170 -9.04 23.58 27.06
C ASP A 170 -9.81 24.88 26.69
N VAL A 171 -10.22 25.02 25.42
CA VAL A 171 -11.18 26.04 24.95
C VAL A 171 -12.27 25.41 24.07
#